data_AF-A0A7X5VQT3-F1
#
_entry.id   AF-A0A7X5VQT3-F1
#
_cell.length_a   1.000
_cell.length_b   1.000
_cell.length_c   1.000
_cell.angle_alpha   90.00
_cell.angle_beta   90.00
_cell.angle_gamma   90.00
#
_symmetry.space_group_name_H-M   'P 1'
#
loop_
_entity.id
_entity.type
_entity.pdbx_description
1 polymer ?
#
loop_
_entity_poly.entity_id
_entity_poly.type
_entity_poly.pdbx_seq_one_letter_code
_entity_poly.pdbx_strand_id
1 'polypeptide(L)' 'MTVCTISLCAAILLASLPTTASTELKEGQSFPALVLPSLESGEPLSIADFRGRKVVLHVFASW' A
#
# COMPACT_ATOMS: atom_id res chain seq x y z
N MET A 1 34.72 24.46 8.17
CA MET A 1 34.33 23.13 7.62
C MET A 1 33.14 22.54 8.38
N THR A 2 32.15 23.35 8.78
CA THR A 2 31.07 22.92 9.70
C THR A 2 29.68 23.04 9.07
N VAL A 3 29.55 23.82 7.98
CA VAL A 3 28.29 24.09 7.28
C VAL A 3 27.94 22.98 6.27
N CYS A 4 28.96 22.32 5.71
CA CYS A 4 28.79 21.26 4.70
C CYS A 4 28.24 19.95 5.31
N THR A 5 28.55 19.66 6.58
CA THR A 5 28.08 18.46 7.29
C THR A 5 26.61 18.54 7.71
N ILE A 6 26.10 19.72 8.07
CA ILE A 6 24.68 19.91 8.42
C ILE A 6 23.78 19.76 7.18
N SER A 7 24.26 20.24 6.03
CA SER A 7 23.52 20.18 4.77
C SER A 7 23.36 18.75 4.24
N LEU A 8 24.32 17.87 4.51
CA LEU A 8 24.27 16.46 4.08
C LEU A 8 23.27 15.65 4.92
N CYS A 9 23.20 15.89 6.23
CA CYS A 9 22.23 15.23 7.10
C CYS A 9 20.78 15.61 6.78
N ALA A 10 20.52 16.88 6.43
CA ALA A 10 19.17 17.33 6.05
C ALA A 10 18.68 16.67 4.74
N ALA A 11 19.57 16.45 3.78
CA ALA A 11 19.24 15.78 2.52
C ALA A 11 18.94 14.28 2.72
N ILE A 12 19.64 13.62 3.64
CA ILE A 12 19.39 12.20 3.98
C ILE A 12 18.05 12.06 4.73
N LEU A 13 17.68 13.03 5.57
CA LEU A 13 16.41 13.01 6.32
C LEU A 13 15.17 13.21 5.44
N LEU A 14 15.29 13.96 4.33
CA LEU A 14 14.21 14.18 3.37
C LEU A 14 13.99 12.97 2.44
N ALA A 15 15.03 12.16 2.18
CA ALA A 15 14.96 11.01 1.29
C ALA A 15 14.29 9.77 1.90
N SER A 16 14.08 9.72 3.21
CA SER A 16 13.49 8.58 3.92
C SER A 16 11.98 8.65 4.13
N LEU A 17 11.29 9.63 3.53
CA LEU A 17 9.83 9.68 3.61
C LEU A 17 9.26 8.51 2.81
N PRO A 18 8.50 7.59 3.42
CA PRO A 18 7.80 6.55 2.67
C PRO A 18 6.80 7.24 1.75
N THR A 19 7.05 7.20 0.45
CA THR A 19 6.07 7.64 -0.54
C THR A 19 5.00 6.58 -0.60
N THR A 20 3.97 6.71 0.22
CA THR A 20 2.77 5.88 0.11
C THR A 20 2.03 6.34 -1.14
N ALA A 21 2.26 5.63 -2.26
CA ALA A 21 1.41 5.73 -3.43
C ALA A 21 0.01 5.25 -3.02
N SER A 22 -0.85 6.19 -2.62
CA SER A 22 -2.22 5.91 -2.25
C SER A 22 -3.05 5.81 -3.52
N THR A 23 -3.46 4.60 -3.89
CA THR A 23 -4.48 4.43 -4.91
C THR A 23 -5.81 4.86 -4.32
N GLU A 24 -6.30 6.02 -4.75
CA GLU A 24 -7.60 6.54 -4.33
C GLU A 24 -8.72 5.64 -4.86
N LEU A 25 -9.49 5.02 -3.95
CA LEU A 25 -10.65 4.22 -4.31
C LEU A 25 -11.82 5.14 -4.63
N LYS A 26 -12.32 5.08 -5.87
CA LYS A 26 -13.46 5.89 -6.33
C LYS A 26 -14.61 5.00 -6.76
N GLU A 27 -15.82 5.41 -6.43
CA GLU A 27 -17.04 4.73 -6.86
C GLU A 27 -17.14 4.71 -8.39
N GLY A 28 -17.67 3.62 -8.94
CA GLY A 28 -17.77 3.40 -10.39
C GLY A 28 -16.45 3.04 -11.09
N GLN A 29 -15.30 3.17 -10.41
CA GLN A 29 -14.01 2.68 -10.91
C GLN A 29 -13.81 1.21 -10.58
N SER A 30 -13.00 0.52 -11.40
CA SER A 30 -12.59 -0.85 -11.08
C SER A 30 -11.71 -0.84 -9.84
N PHE A 31 -12.06 -1.66 -8.84
CA PHE A 31 -11.21 -1.90 -7.69
C PHE A 31 -9.84 -2.44 -8.15
N PRO A 32 -8.69 -2.04 -7.57
CA PRO A 32 -7.37 -2.50 -8.00
C PRO A 32 -7.24 -4.03 -7.92
N ALA A 33 -6.35 -4.61 -8.73
CA ALA A 33 -6.01 -6.03 -8.69
C ALA A 33 -5.10 -6.35 -7.49
N LEU A 34 -5.58 -6.05 -6.29
CA LEU A 34 -4.89 -6.28 -5.03
C LEU A 34 -4.66 -7.78 -4.83
N VAL A 35 -3.44 -8.16 -4.46
CA VAL A 35 -3.07 -9.53 -4.12
C VAL A 35 -2.77 -9.59 -2.64
N LEU A 36 -3.44 -10.49 -1.92
CA LEU A 36 -3.28 -10.72 -0.49
C LEU A 36 -3.05 -12.21 -0.24
N PRO A 37 -2.38 -12.59 0.85
CA PRO A 37 -2.33 -13.99 1.25
C PRO A 37 -3.73 -14.50 1.61
N SER A 38 -4.05 -15.71 1.13
CA SER A 38 -5.24 -16.45 1.54
C SER A 38 -5.18 -16.79 3.03
N LEU A 39 -6.31 -16.68 3.74
CA LEU A 39 -6.40 -17.09 5.13
C LEU A 39 -6.27 -18.61 5.30
N GLU A 40 -6.77 -19.38 4.32
CA GLU A 40 -6.82 -20.84 4.40
C GLU A 40 -5.48 -21.48 4.05
N SER A 41 -4.81 -20.99 2.99
CA SER A 41 -3.61 -21.61 2.44
C SER A 41 -2.33 -20.78 2.62
N GLY A 42 -2.44 -19.49 2.92
CA GLY A 42 -1.29 -18.56 2.91
C GLY A 42 -0.81 -18.17 1.50
N GLU A 43 -1.27 -18.86 0.46
CA GLU A 43 -0.87 -18.59 -0.92
C GLU A 43 -1.42 -17.25 -1.43
N PRO A 44 -0.75 -16.61 -2.41
CA PRO A 44 -1.23 -15.39 -3.03
C PRO A 44 -2.61 -15.56 -3.67
N LEU A 45 -3.51 -14.63 -3.38
CA LEU A 45 -4.88 -14.58 -3.90
C LEU A 45 -5.21 -13.18 -4.41
N SER A 46 -5.68 -13.07 -5.65
CA SER A 46 -6.05 -11.77 -6.23
C SER A 46 -7.53 -11.47 -6.03
N ILE A 47 -7.86 -10.22 -5.69
CA ILE A 47 -9.25 -9.73 -5.72
C ILE A 47 -9.84 -9.81 -7.15
N ALA A 48 -9.00 -9.78 -8.19
CA ALA A 48 -9.44 -9.93 -9.58
C ALA A 48 -10.03 -11.32 -9.88
N ASP A 49 -9.67 -12.35 -9.11
CA ASP A 49 -10.20 -13.71 -9.27
C ASP A 49 -11.66 -13.83 -8.81
N PHE A 50 -12.18 -12.79 -8.13
CA PHE A 50 -13.56 -12.73 -7.66
C PHE A 50 -14.49 -11.90 -8.57
N ARG A 51 -14.02 -11.43 -9.73
CA ARG A 51 -14.86 -10.70 -10.69
C ARG A 51 -16.09 -11.50 -11.11
N GLY A 52 -17.17 -10.79 -11.41
CA GLY A 52 -18.49 -11.41 -11.67
C GLY A 52 -19.26 -11.79 -10.41
N ARG A 53 -18.65 -11.69 -9.21
CA ARG A 53 -19.32 -11.85 -7.91
C ARG A 53 -19.37 -10.52 -7.16
N LYS A 54 -20.41 -10.34 -6.32
CA LYS A 54 -20.42 -9.25 -5.34
C LYS A 54 -19.45 -9.60 -4.23
N VAL A 55 -18.50 -8.72 -3.95
CA VAL A 55 -17.40 -8.93 -2.99
C VAL A 55 -17.41 -7.79 -1.98
N VAL A 56 -17.21 -8.14 -0.71
CA VAL A 56 -17.00 -7.18 0.39
C VAL A 56 -15.58 -7.37 0.91
N LEU A 57 -14.79 -6.31 0.92
CA LEU A 57 -13.46 -6.31 1.54
C LEU A 57 -13.58 -5.76 2.96
N HIS A 58 -13.41 -6.61 3.95
CA HIS A 58 -13.40 -6.21 5.37
C HIS A 58 -11.95 -6.07 5.84
N VAL A 59 -11.50 -4.83 6.02
CA VAL A 59 -10.15 -4.52 6.55
C VAL A 59 -10.29 -4.22 8.03
N PHE A 60 -9.58 -4.98 8.87
CA PHE A 60 -9.63 -4.81 10.31
C PHE A 60 -8.22 -4.88 10.92
N ALA A 61 -8.11 -4.35 12.13
CA ALA A 61 -6.92 -4.34 12.95
C ALA A 61 -7.37 -4.59 14.40
N SER A 62 -6.64 -5.42 15.15
CA SER A 62 -7.02 -5.82 16.52
C SER A 62 -6.45 -4.91 17.61
N TRP A 63 -5.83 -3.79 17.25
CA TRP A 63 -5.10 -2.89 18.14
C TRP A 63 -5.88 -1.61 18.42
#